data_AF-A0A929TXV9-F1
#
_entry.id   AF-A0A929TXV9-F1
#
_cell.length_a   1.000
_cell.length_b   1.000
_cell.length_c   1.000
_cell.angle_alpha   90.00
_cell.angle_beta   90.00
_cell.angle_gamma   90.00
#
_symmetry.space_group_name_H-M   'P 1'
#
loop_
_entity.id
_entity.type
_entity.pdbx_description
1 polymer ?
#
loop_
_entity_poly.entity_id
_entity_poly.type
_entity_poly.pdbx_seq_one_letter_code
_entity_poly.pdbx_strand_id
1 'polypeptide(L)'
;MNRISKKLALFCAVLLINPLVSTAKPGFAAQNNGDRVSEYVKEADKKLNSADIDAEKNEDKPKELRLIIELDKDSLIEEAINKDMDYDKLDDSFIDEKKQELKEDQDKLVKDIKNEDIKADVKEVRHYDTVFNGISLSADATEIEKIEALPGVKSVYVSQEFQRPYLKSSNSIIGSGYAWNTLGYKGEGSVIAIIDSGIDYRHKALRLDESVHPMYTKTDIEKIIAENGLKGSYYSDKVPYGYNYYDFNKNLRNSYGVMHGMHVSGIAAANDIESGTFGVAPNAQILALKVFSDDLEYPTTFTDIWLKALDDAITLKADVINLSLGTAAGFSMENRAYPENEVIEKARKAGIVISVAAGNDGNITSGNINNVEP
;
A
#
# COMPACT_ATOMS: atom_id res chain seq x y z
N MET A 1 -23.28 12.53 -30.93
CA MET A 1 -23.27 13.05 -29.55
C MET A 1 -22.03 13.89 -29.36
N ASN A 2 -22.20 15.09 -28.79
CA ASN A 2 -21.25 16.20 -28.89
C ASN A 2 -19.95 15.95 -28.14
N ARG A 3 -18.82 15.94 -28.88
CA ARG A 3 -17.46 15.96 -28.35
C ARG A 3 -17.24 17.23 -27.52
N ILE A 4 -16.76 17.09 -26.29
CA ILE A 4 -16.21 18.21 -25.52
C ILE A 4 -15.00 18.74 -26.30
N SER A 5 -15.00 20.03 -26.64
CA SER A 5 -13.98 20.59 -27.51
C SER A 5 -12.62 20.65 -26.82
N LYS A 6 -11.55 20.37 -27.58
CA LYS A 6 -10.14 20.33 -27.14
C LYS A 6 -9.66 21.61 -26.42
N LYS A 7 -10.39 22.73 -26.54
CA LYS A 7 -10.09 23.99 -25.83
C LYS A 7 -10.50 23.98 -24.36
N LEU A 8 -11.48 23.16 -23.97
CA LEU A 8 -11.95 23.08 -22.58
C LEU A 8 -11.02 22.23 -21.70
N ALA A 9 -10.39 21.18 -22.28
CA ALA A 9 -9.35 20.40 -21.61
C ALA A 9 -8.09 21.22 -21.31
N LEU A 10 -7.72 22.15 -22.21
CA LEU A 10 -6.60 23.06 -22.00
C LEU A 10 -6.91 24.12 -20.91
N PHE A 11 -8.18 24.50 -20.73
CA PHE A 11 -8.60 25.45 -19.70
C PHE A 11 -8.55 24.84 -18.29
N CYS A 12 -8.85 23.53 -18.15
CA CYS A 12 -8.66 22.82 -16.88
C CYS A 12 -7.19 22.58 -16.54
N ALA A 13 -6.31 22.43 -17.54
CA ALA A 13 -4.87 22.27 -17.33
C ALA A 13 -4.16 23.58 -16.91
N VAL A 14 -4.60 24.74 -17.44
CA VAL A 14 -4.01 26.05 -17.10
C VAL A 14 -4.37 26.51 -15.67
N LEU A 15 -5.45 25.99 -15.08
CA LEU A 15 -5.78 26.23 -13.66
C LEU A 15 -4.92 25.42 -12.68
N LEU A 16 -4.14 24.44 -13.15
CA LEU A 16 -3.26 23.60 -12.34
C LEU A 16 -1.77 24.00 -12.43
N ILE A 17 -1.39 25.01 -13.23
CA ILE A 17 0.02 25.40 -13.48
C ILE A 17 0.29 26.87 -13.12
N ASN A 18 -0.42 27.43 -12.14
CA ASN A 18 0.05 28.64 -11.46
C ASN A 18 0.44 28.31 -10.02
N PRO A 19 1.68 27.86 -9.76
CA PRO A 19 2.24 28.06 -8.44
C PRO A 19 2.47 29.57 -8.31
N LEU A 20 1.68 30.24 -7.45
CA LEU A 20 2.13 31.51 -6.90
C LEU A 20 3.47 31.23 -6.20
N VAL A 21 4.55 31.66 -6.84
CA VAL A 21 5.82 31.88 -6.16
C VAL A 21 5.55 32.97 -5.12
N SER A 22 5.33 32.57 -3.87
CA SER A 22 5.42 33.47 -2.74
C SER A 22 6.60 33.03 -1.90
N THR A 23 7.73 33.72 -2.10
CA THR A 23 8.81 33.77 -1.13
C THR A 23 8.22 34.19 0.22
N ALA A 24 8.35 33.35 1.23
CA ALA A 24 7.95 33.72 2.58
C ALA A 24 8.84 34.86 3.10
N LYS A 25 8.24 36.02 3.33
CA LYS A 25 8.63 36.91 4.44
C LYS A 25 7.42 37.10 5.36
N PRO A 26 7.61 37.08 6.68
CA PRO A 26 6.52 36.95 7.64
C PRO A 26 5.87 38.31 7.92
N GLY A 27 4.54 38.31 8.04
CA GLY A 27 3.77 39.44 8.55
C GLY A 27 2.70 39.91 7.59
N PHE A 28 1.48 40.04 8.13
CA PHE A 28 0.26 40.57 7.51
C PHE A 28 -0.50 39.64 6.56
N ALA A 29 -1.46 38.92 7.13
CA ALA A 29 -2.89 39.06 6.77
C ALA A 29 -3.76 38.15 7.68
N ALA A 30 -3.85 38.50 8.95
CA ALA A 30 -5.02 38.17 9.74
C ALA A 30 -6.05 39.28 9.48
N GLN A 31 -7.01 39.03 8.59
CA GLN A 31 -8.37 39.60 8.66
C GLN A 31 -9.20 39.15 7.45
N ASN A 32 -10.45 38.82 7.75
CA ASN A 32 -11.56 38.46 6.86
C ASN A 32 -11.65 37.00 6.40
N ASN A 33 -12.12 36.16 7.32
CA ASN A 33 -13.26 35.26 7.11
C ASN A 33 -13.67 34.57 8.43
N GLY A 34 -13.98 35.38 9.45
CA GLY A 34 -14.65 34.90 10.66
C GLY A 34 -16.07 34.47 10.33
N ASP A 35 -16.50 33.36 10.94
CA ASP A 35 -17.90 32.92 11.08
C ASP A 35 -18.48 31.85 10.13
N ARG A 36 -17.75 31.34 9.12
CA ARG A 36 -18.24 30.18 8.31
C ARG A 36 -17.43 28.90 8.43
N VAL A 37 -16.26 28.96 9.06
CA VAL A 37 -15.40 27.77 9.28
C VAL A 37 -15.73 27.07 10.61
N SER A 38 -16.30 27.76 11.60
CA SER A 38 -16.55 27.17 12.93
C SER A 38 -17.76 26.25 13.02
N GLU A 39 -18.71 26.34 12.10
CA GLU A 39 -19.95 25.57 12.16
C GLU A 39 -19.79 24.16 11.55
N TYR A 40 -19.02 24.04 10.47
CA TYR A 40 -18.64 22.75 9.86
C TYR A 40 -17.77 21.88 10.77
N VAL A 41 -16.87 22.50 11.54
CA VAL A 41 -16.01 21.77 12.49
C VAL A 41 -16.84 21.26 13.67
N LYS A 42 -17.79 22.06 14.18
CA LYS A 42 -18.67 21.63 15.29
C LYS A 42 -19.64 20.51 14.91
N GLU A 43 -20.14 20.50 13.68
CA GLU A 43 -21.05 19.45 13.21
C GLU A 43 -20.30 18.14 12.87
N ALA A 44 -19.05 18.24 12.39
CA ALA A 44 -18.15 17.11 12.20
C ALA A 44 -17.73 16.49 13.54
N ASP A 45 -17.33 17.29 14.53
CA ASP A 45 -16.97 16.81 15.87
C ASP A 45 -18.16 16.15 16.58
N LYS A 46 -19.38 16.67 16.39
CA LYS A 46 -20.59 16.08 17.00
C LYS A 46 -20.97 14.75 16.35
N LYS A 47 -20.72 14.58 15.04
CA LYS A 47 -20.95 13.31 14.31
C LYS A 47 -19.85 12.28 14.56
N LEU A 48 -18.61 12.71 14.77
CA LEU A 48 -17.50 11.85 15.24
C LEU A 48 -17.77 11.35 16.67
N ASN A 49 -18.19 12.25 17.57
CA ASN A 49 -18.47 11.88 18.97
C ASN A 49 -19.77 11.07 19.16
N SER A 50 -20.71 11.10 18.20
CA SER A 50 -21.93 10.28 18.27
C SER A 50 -21.75 8.87 17.67
N ALA A 51 -20.72 8.65 16.84
CA ALA A 51 -20.48 7.37 16.18
C ALA A 51 -19.79 6.33 17.10
N ASP A 52 -19.25 6.76 18.25
CA ASP A 52 -18.59 5.89 19.24
C ASP A 52 -19.54 5.38 20.35
N ILE A 53 -20.85 5.67 20.30
CA ILE A 53 -21.78 5.33 21.40
C ILE A 53 -22.50 3.97 21.20
N ASP A 54 -22.43 3.35 20.03
CA ASP A 54 -23.09 2.06 19.77
C ASP A 54 -22.16 0.84 19.84
N ALA A 55 -21.02 0.95 20.54
CA ALA A 55 -20.22 -0.21 20.93
C ALA A 55 -20.89 -0.90 22.13
N GLU A 56 -21.59 -1.99 21.82
CA GLU A 56 -22.29 -2.91 22.71
C GLU A 56 -21.73 -2.99 24.15
N LYS A 57 -22.60 -2.68 25.12
CA LYS A 57 -22.49 -3.13 26.50
C LYS A 57 -22.42 -4.66 26.55
N ASN A 58 -21.23 -5.19 26.76
CA ASN A 58 -21.01 -6.53 27.30
C ASN A 58 -20.08 -6.37 28.52
N GLU A 59 -20.66 -5.96 29.65
CA GLU A 59 -19.93 -5.66 30.90
C GLU A 59 -19.65 -6.88 31.79
N ASP A 60 -20.02 -8.11 31.39
CA ASP A 60 -19.99 -9.29 32.28
C ASP A 60 -19.00 -10.41 31.88
N LYS A 61 -17.97 -10.13 31.06
CA LYS A 61 -16.86 -11.08 30.85
C LYS A 61 -15.50 -10.43 31.16
N PRO A 62 -14.63 -11.06 31.97
CA PRO A 62 -13.27 -10.58 32.14
C PRO A 62 -12.60 -10.51 30.76
N LYS A 63 -12.03 -9.35 30.43
CA LYS A 63 -11.26 -9.18 29.21
C LYS A 63 -9.92 -9.90 29.40
N GLU A 64 -9.71 -10.99 28.67
CA GLU A 64 -8.37 -11.54 28.47
C GLU A 64 -7.51 -10.49 27.77
N LEU A 65 -6.38 -10.14 28.37
CA LEU A 65 -5.41 -9.20 27.84
C LEU A 65 -4.12 -9.93 27.49
N ARG A 66 -3.43 -9.47 26.44
CA ARG A 66 -2.04 -9.87 26.21
C ARG A 66 -1.14 -8.98 27.07
N LEU A 67 -0.37 -9.60 27.95
CA LEU A 67 0.57 -8.92 28.84
C LEU A 67 2.00 -9.13 28.37
N ILE A 68 2.85 -8.13 28.58
CA ILE A 68 4.31 -8.20 28.49
C ILE A 68 4.83 -8.02 29.91
N ILE A 69 5.53 -9.01 30.44
CA ILE A 69 6.03 -9.06 31.81
C ILE A 69 7.55 -8.95 31.73
N GLU A 70 8.09 -7.82 32.18
CA GLU A 70 9.51 -7.54 32.27
C GLU A 70 10.06 -8.01 33.61
N LEU A 71 11.23 -8.64 33.60
CA LEU A 71 11.93 -9.20 34.75
C LEU A 71 13.15 -8.34 35.11
N ASP A 72 13.61 -8.45 36.36
CA ASP A 72 14.61 -7.55 36.94
C ASP A 72 16.04 -7.71 36.38
N LYS A 73 16.40 -8.86 35.83
CA LYS A 73 17.76 -9.09 35.34
C LYS A 73 18.02 -8.41 34.00
N ASP A 74 19.22 -7.87 33.85
CA ASP A 74 19.68 -7.24 32.61
C ASP A 74 19.60 -8.21 31.41
N SER A 75 19.02 -7.72 30.33
CA SER A 75 18.97 -8.36 29.02
C SER A 75 20.31 -8.27 28.28
N LEU A 76 20.44 -8.95 27.14
CA LEU A 76 21.71 -8.93 26.39
C LEU A 76 22.09 -7.52 25.91
N ILE A 77 21.11 -6.69 25.51
CA ILE A 77 21.41 -5.31 25.08
C ILE A 77 21.80 -4.43 26.28
N GLU A 78 21.20 -4.66 27.45
CA GLU A 78 21.57 -3.95 28.69
C GLU A 78 22.98 -4.36 29.15
N GLU A 79 23.35 -5.63 29.03
CA GLU A 79 24.72 -6.11 29.28
C GLU A 79 25.74 -5.48 28.33
N ALA A 80 25.41 -5.33 27.04
CA ALA A 80 26.25 -4.63 26.07
C ALA A 80 26.44 -3.15 26.45
N ILE A 81 25.34 -2.46 26.78
CA ILE A 81 25.33 -1.06 27.23
C ILE A 81 26.17 -0.89 28.50
N ASN A 82 26.01 -1.78 29.49
CA ASN A 82 26.75 -1.75 30.76
C ASN A 82 28.25 -1.98 30.56
N LYS A 83 28.64 -2.69 29.49
CA LYS A 83 30.03 -2.92 29.09
C LYS A 83 30.57 -1.85 28.12
N ASP A 84 29.79 -0.82 27.82
CA ASP A 84 30.12 0.25 26.85
C ASP A 84 30.53 -0.31 25.48
N MET A 85 29.77 -1.28 24.99
CA MET A 85 30.01 -1.93 23.69
C MET A 85 28.73 -2.11 22.88
N ASP A 86 28.90 -2.20 21.57
CA ASP A 86 27.82 -2.56 20.66
C ASP A 86 27.45 -4.04 20.85
N TYR A 87 26.17 -4.39 20.69
CA TYR A 87 25.66 -5.76 20.89
C TYR A 87 26.39 -6.79 20.01
N ASP A 88 26.77 -6.42 18.79
CA ASP A 88 27.49 -7.29 17.84
C ASP A 88 28.93 -7.60 18.24
N LYS A 89 29.44 -6.94 19.29
CA LYS A 89 30.78 -7.18 19.88
C LYS A 89 30.74 -8.08 21.11
N LEU A 90 29.56 -8.50 21.57
CA LEU A 90 29.45 -9.47 22.65
C LEU A 90 30.02 -10.82 22.20
N ASP A 91 30.75 -11.48 23.10
CA ASP A 91 31.28 -12.81 22.84
C ASP A 91 30.16 -13.85 22.78
N ASP A 92 30.18 -14.73 21.77
CA ASP A 92 29.15 -15.75 21.55
C ASP A 92 28.96 -16.66 22.77
N SER A 93 30.04 -17.01 23.48
CA SER A 93 29.94 -17.86 24.68
C SER A 93 29.27 -17.13 25.84
N PHE A 94 29.51 -15.82 25.97
CA PHE A 94 28.79 -14.98 26.93
C PHE A 94 27.30 -14.85 26.57
N ILE A 95 26.97 -14.68 25.28
CA ILE A 95 25.57 -14.62 24.82
C ILE A 95 24.83 -15.90 25.18
N ASP A 96 25.42 -17.07 24.91
CA ASP A 96 24.80 -18.37 25.20
C ASP A 96 24.60 -18.59 26.70
N GLU A 97 25.62 -18.27 27.52
CA GLU A 97 25.52 -18.36 28.98
C GLU A 97 24.42 -17.45 29.52
N LYS A 98 24.39 -16.19 29.05
CA LYS A 98 23.38 -15.21 29.49
C LYS A 98 21.99 -15.60 29.05
N LYS A 99 21.79 -16.08 27.83
CA LYS A 99 20.48 -16.59 27.37
C LYS A 99 19.97 -17.73 28.23
N GLN A 100 20.85 -18.65 28.64
CA GLN A 100 20.46 -19.71 29.55
C GLN A 100 20.04 -19.16 30.92
N GLU A 101 20.80 -18.21 31.47
CA GLU A 101 20.49 -17.55 32.74
C GLU A 101 19.11 -16.86 32.72
N LEU A 102 18.83 -16.11 31.65
CA LEU A 102 17.55 -15.39 31.48
C LEU A 102 16.40 -16.36 31.23
N LYS A 103 16.62 -17.43 30.47
CA LYS A 103 15.61 -18.46 30.26
C LYS A 103 15.22 -19.17 31.56
N GLU A 104 16.19 -19.47 32.43
CA GLU A 104 15.91 -20.07 33.74
C GLU A 104 15.06 -19.16 34.62
N ASP A 105 15.30 -17.84 34.56
CA ASP A 105 14.54 -16.81 35.26
C ASP A 105 13.08 -16.73 34.73
N GLN A 106 12.92 -16.74 33.41
CA GLN A 106 11.61 -16.75 32.74
C GLN A 106 10.83 -18.04 33.01
N ASP A 107 11.49 -19.19 32.96
CA ASP A 107 10.87 -20.48 33.27
C ASP A 107 10.43 -20.56 34.73
N LYS A 108 11.14 -19.89 35.64
CA LYS A 108 10.73 -19.74 37.04
C LYS A 108 9.47 -18.90 37.15
N LEU A 109 9.40 -17.73 36.50
CA LEU A 109 8.18 -16.91 36.48
C LEU A 109 6.97 -17.70 35.97
N VAL A 110 7.11 -18.45 34.87
CA VAL A 110 6.01 -19.28 34.33
C VAL A 110 5.56 -20.36 35.33
N LYS A 111 6.48 -20.91 36.14
CA LYS A 111 6.12 -21.85 37.22
C LYS A 111 5.41 -21.15 38.36
N ASP A 112 5.87 -19.96 38.77
CA ASP A 112 5.26 -19.19 39.85
C ASP A 112 3.82 -18.77 39.48
N ILE A 113 3.59 -18.35 38.24
CA ILE A 113 2.24 -18.08 37.69
C ILE A 113 1.33 -19.31 37.79
N LYS A 114 1.84 -20.51 37.47
CA LYS A 114 1.06 -21.76 37.59
C LYS A 114 0.79 -22.15 39.04
N ASN A 115 1.74 -21.90 39.94
CA ASN A 115 1.65 -22.30 41.35
C ASN A 115 0.68 -21.40 42.15
N GLU A 116 0.63 -20.10 41.82
CA GLU A 116 -0.25 -19.12 42.46
C GLU A 116 -1.69 -19.13 41.89
N ASP A 117 -2.05 -20.14 41.08
CA ASP A 117 -3.36 -20.30 40.43
C ASP A 117 -3.80 -19.03 39.66
N ILE A 118 -2.82 -18.33 39.06
CA ILE A 118 -3.07 -17.14 38.26
C ILE A 118 -3.70 -17.56 36.93
N LYS A 119 -4.82 -16.92 36.57
CA LYS A 119 -5.54 -17.18 35.32
C LYS A 119 -4.79 -16.59 34.12
N ALA A 120 -3.79 -17.33 33.65
CA ALA A 120 -2.96 -17.01 32.50
C ALA A 120 -2.83 -18.20 31.53
N ASP A 121 -2.83 -17.92 30.22
CA ASP A 121 -2.51 -18.90 29.19
C ASP A 121 -0.99 -19.05 29.04
N VAL A 122 -0.49 -20.06 29.73
CA VAL A 122 0.92 -20.46 29.75
C VAL A 122 1.28 -21.48 28.65
N LYS A 123 0.39 -21.74 27.68
CA LYS A 123 0.69 -22.61 26.54
C LYS A 123 1.42 -21.87 25.42
N GLU A 124 1.10 -20.60 25.22
CA GLU A 124 1.71 -19.74 24.20
C GLU A 124 2.47 -18.57 24.84
N VAL A 125 3.64 -18.87 25.41
CA VAL A 125 4.52 -17.87 26.02
C VAL A 125 5.57 -17.41 25.00
N ARG A 126 5.66 -16.09 24.77
CA ARG A 126 6.78 -15.48 24.05
C ARG A 126 7.88 -15.14 25.05
N HIS A 127 9.12 -15.38 24.67
CA HIS A 127 10.30 -15.12 25.49
C HIS A 127 11.13 -14.00 24.86
N TYR A 128 11.63 -13.08 25.69
CA TYR A 128 12.49 -11.98 25.31
C TYR A 128 13.74 -12.03 26.18
N ASP A 129 14.91 -12.17 25.55
CA ASP A 129 16.22 -12.21 26.22
C ASP A 129 17.15 -11.07 25.75
N THR A 130 16.90 -10.55 24.55
CA THR A 130 17.82 -9.66 23.86
C THR A 130 17.53 -8.20 24.16
N VAL A 131 16.29 -7.75 24.00
CA VAL A 131 15.88 -6.34 24.12
C VAL A 131 15.48 -5.93 25.53
N PHE A 132 14.95 -6.88 26.30
CA PHE A 132 14.66 -6.84 27.73
C PHE A 132 14.53 -8.31 28.17
N ASN A 133 14.72 -8.60 29.46
CA ASN A 133 14.42 -9.91 30.02
C ASN A 133 12.92 -9.98 30.34
N GLY A 134 12.18 -10.89 29.72
CA GLY A 134 10.76 -11.00 30.03
C GLY A 134 10.00 -12.02 29.21
N ILE A 135 8.71 -12.11 29.49
CA ILE A 135 7.78 -12.98 28.77
C ILE A 135 6.54 -12.23 28.31
N SER A 136 5.82 -12.75 27.32
CA SER A 136 4.46 -12.30 27.00
C SER A 136 3.50 -13.48 26.91
N LEU A 137 2.35 -13.33 27.55
CA LEU A 137 1.27 -14.31 27.64
C LEU A 137 -0.09 -13.62 27.72
N SER A 138 -1.17 -14.38 27.58
CA SER A 138 -2.53 -13.87 27.82
C SER A 138 -2.95 -14.12 29.26
N ALA A 139 -3.59 -13.15 29.93
CA ALA A 139 -4.14 -13.33 31.27
C ALA A 139 -5.41 -12.49 31.48
N ASP A 140 -6.23 -12.86 32.46
CA ASP A 140 -7.36 -12.04 32.89
C ASP A 140 -6.87 -10.70 33.45
N ALA A 141 -7.52 -9.60 33.07
CA ALA A 141 -7.15 -8.25 33.54
C ALA A 141 -7.10 -8.12 35.08
N THR A 142 -7.88 -8.93 35.81
CA THR A 142 -7.90 -8.94 37.28
C THR A 142 -6.65 -9.56 37.93
N GLU A 143 -5.81 -10.22 37.13
CA GLU A 143 -4.62 -10.91 37.61
C GLU A 143 -3.35 -10.06 37.52
N ILE A 144 -3.41 -8.87 36.91
CA ILE A 144 -2.24 -7.99 36.72
C ILE A 144 -1.54 -7.69 38.04
N GLU A 145 -2.27 -7.25 39.08
CA GLU A 145 -1.69 -6.92 40.39
C GLU A 145 -1.01 -8.13 41.04
N LYS A 146 -1.53 -9.35 40.82
CA LYS A 146 -0.90 -10.57 41.34
C LYS A 146 0.40 -10.88 40.61
N ILE A 147 0.43 -10.68 39.29
CA ILE A 147 1.62 -10.88 38.47
C ILE A 147 2.69 -9.83 38.83
N GLU A 148 2.32 -8.56 39.03
CA GLU A 148 3.23 -7.50 39.49
C GLU A 148 3.83 -7.78 40.87
N ALA A 149 3.11 -8.50 41.73
CA ALA A 149 3.60 -8.90 43.05
C ALA A 149 4.53 -10.13 43.03
N LEU A 150 4.71 -10.81 41.89
CA LEU A 150 5.58 -11.98 41.81
C LEU A 150 7.06 -11.59 41.94
N PRO A 151 7.88 -12.38 42.65
CA PRO A 151 9.30 -12.10 42.80
C PRO A 151 10.03 -12.06 41.45
N GLY A 152 10.79 -10.99 41.21
CA GLY A 152 11.58 -10.81 40.00
C GLY A 152 10.84 -10.10 38.87
N VAL A 153 9.54 -9.81 39.03
CA VAL A 153 8.78 -8.98 38.07
C VAL A 153 9.09 -7.51 38.31
N LYS A 154 9.68 -6.89 37.28
CA LYS A 154 10.02 -5.47 37.25
C LYS A 154 8.82 -4.62 36.87
N SER A 155 8.07 -5.05 35.85
CA SER A 155 6.93 -4.29 35.30
C SER A 155 6.01 -5.19 34.46
N VAL A 156 4.72 -4.86 34.42
CA VAL A 156 3.71 -5.52 33.57
C VAL A 156 3.08 -4.49 32.64
N TYR A 157 3.13 -4.75 31.34
CA TYR A 157 2.57 -3.88 30.30
C TYR A 157 1.43 -4.59 29.57
N VAL A 158 0.37 -3.85 29.24
CA VAL A 158 -0.66 -4.34 28.33
C VAL A 158 -0.16 -4.19 26.89
N SER A 159 -0.08 -5.29 26.16
CA SER A 159 0.29 -5.29 24.74
C SER A 159 -0.81 -4.63 23.92
N GLN A 160 -0.42 -3.63 23.13
CA GLN A 160 -1.35 -2.92 22.27
C GLN A 160 -1.65 -3.74 21.01
N GLU A 161 -2.92 -3.82 20.66
CA GLU A 161 -3.34 -4.33 19.35
C GLU A 161 -3.27 -3.21 18.32
N PHE A 162 -2.44 -3.40 17.30
CA PHE A 162 -2.36 -2.49 16.17
C PHE A 162 -3.25 -2.99 15.04
N GLN A 163 -4.19 -2.15 14.61
CA GLN A 163 -4.98 -2.41 13.42
C GLN A 163 -4.11 -2.30 12.17
N ARG A 164 -4.33 -3.18 11.18
CA ARG A 164 -3.71 -3.02 9.86
C ARG A 164 -4.14 -1.66 9.29
N PRO A 165 -3.22 -0.86 8.72
CA PRO A 165 -3.62 0.39 8.09
C PRO A 165 -4.52 0.08 6.89
N TYR A 166 -5.77 0.53 6.95
CA TYR A 166 -6.72 0.45 5.85
C TYR A 166 -6.87 1.84 5.21
N LEU A 167 -6.81 1.89 3.87
CA LEU A 167 -7.22 3.07 3.09
C LEU A 167 -8.75 3.22 3.17
N LYS A 168 -9.24 3.88 4.22
CA LYS A 168 -10.68 4.07 4.45
C LYS A 168 -11.33 5.19 3.61
N SER A 169 -10.57 6.10 3.00
CA SER A 169 -11.16 7.36 2.49
C SER A 169 -10.49 8.00 1.26
N SER A 170 -9.82 7.25 0.37
CA SER A 170 -9.22 7.87 -0.83
C SER A 170 -10.28 8.44 -1.79
N ASN A 171 -11.31 7.65 -2.13
CA ASN A 171 -12.35 8.04 -3.10
C ASN A 171 -13.18 9.26 -2.67
N SER A 172 -13.42 9.45 -1.37
CA SER A 172 -14.14 10.62 -0.86
C SER A 172 -13.27 11.87 -0.89
N ILE A 173 -11.97 11.74 -0.63
CA ILE A 173 -11.02 12.86 -0.64
C ILE A 173 -10.73 13.34 -2.07
N ILE A 174 -10.56 12.42 -3.02
CA ILE A 174 -10.27 12.77 -4.43
C ILE A 174 -11.52 13.10 -5.26
N GLY A 175 -12.71 13.02 -4.66
CA GLY A 175 -13.96 13.39 -5.31
C GLY A 175 -14.53 12.38 -6.30
N SER A 176 -14.10 11.11 -6.28
CA SER A 176 -14.63 10.06 -7.17
C SER A 176 -16.15 9.91 -7.02
N GLY A 177 -16.67 10.02 -5.79
CA GLY A 177 -18.11 9.98 -5.53
C GLY A 177 -18.90 11.10 -6.22
N TYR A 178 -18.32 12.29 -6.38
CA TYR A 178 -18.95 13.39 -7.11
C TYR A 178 -19.02 13.08 -8.61
N ALA A 179 -17.93 12.56 -9.19
CA ALA A 179 -17.90 12.13 -10.59
C ALA A 179 -18.96 11.05 -10.89
N TRP A 180 -19.07 10.03 -10.02
CA TRP A 180 -20.05 8.96 -10.20
C TRP A 180 -21.49 9.41 -9.99
N ASN A 181 -21.76 10.04 -8.84
CA ASN A 181 -23.12 10.23 -8.36
C ASN A 181 -23.74 11.54 -8.86
N THR A 182 -22.91 12.55 -9.16
CA THR A 182 -23.40 13.86 -9.62
C THR A 182 -23.24 14.02 -11.13
N LEU A 183 -22.10 13.61 -11.69
CA LEU A 183 -21.81 13.79 -13.12
C LEU A 183 -22.13 12.54 -13.96
N GLY A 184 -22.30 11.37 -13.33
CA GLY A 184 -22.58 10.12 -14.03
C GLY A 184 -21.39 9.53 -14.78
N TYR A 185 -20.16 9.97 -14.50
CA TYR A 185 -18.96 9.45 -15.16
C TYR A 185 -18.34 8.34 -14.34
N LYS A 186 -18.43 7.09 -14.80
CA LYS A 186 -17.84 5.92 -14.13
C LYS A 186 -16.79 5.20 -15.00
N GLY A 187 -16.42 5.78 -16.13
CA GLY A 187 -15.37 5.26 -17.03
C GLY A 187 -15.88 4.43 -18.20
N GLU A 188 -17.19 4.40 -18.44
CA GLU A 188 -17.78 3.74 -19.61
C GLU A 188 -17.10 4.19 -20.90
N GLY A 189 -16.76 3.23 -21.76
CA GLY A 189 -16.09 3.49 -23.04
C GLY A 189 -14.64 3.94 -22.93
N SER A 190 -14.05 3.94 -21.73
CA SER A 190 -12.63 4.29 -21.50
C SER A 190 -11.78 3.05 -21.28
N VAL A 191 -10.51 3.13 -21.67
CA VAL A 191 -9.54 2.03 -21.57
C VAL A 191 -8.28 2.49 -20.83
N ILE A 192 -7.95 1.79 -19.75
CA ILE A 192 -6.79 2.07 -18.90
C ILE A 192 -5.77 0.95 -19.10
N ALA A 193 -4.55 1.28 -19.52
CA ALA A 193 -3.44 0.34 -19.53
C ALA A 193 -2.73 0.35 -18.17
N ILE A 194 -2.57 -0.82 -17.56
CA ILE A 194 -1.83 -1.01 -16.33
C ILE A 194 -0.55 -1.80 -16.66
N ILE A 195 0.59 -1.13 -16.58
CA ILE A 195 1.92 -1.72 -16.77
C ILE A 195 2.50 -2.03 -15.38
N ASP A 196 2.45 -3.30 -14.97
CA ASP A 196 2.75 -3.72 -13.59
C ASP A 196 3.13 -5.23 -13.51
N SER A 197 3.02 -5.83 -12.33
CA SER A 197 3.33 -7.22 -11.98
C SER A 197 2.25 -8.24 -12.35
N GLY A 198 1.13 -7.79 -12.93
CA GLY A 198 0.03 -8.65 -13.37
C GLY A 198 -1.22 -8.61 -12.48
N ILE A 199 -2.25 -9.35 -12.88
CA ILE A 199 -3.60 -9.32 -12.31
C ILE A 199 -4.22 -10.73 -12.26
N ASP A 200 -5.23 -10.91 -11.40
CA ASP A 200 -6.16 -12.04 -11.54
C ASP A 200 -7.43 -11.55 -12.25
N TYR A 201 -7.47 -11.70 -13.57
CA TYR A 201 -8.60 -11.25 -14.40
C TYR A 201 -9.93 -11.93 -14.05
N ARG A 202 -9.92 -13.01 -13.26
CA ARG A 202 -11.11 -13.74 -12.80
C ARG A 202 -11.63 -13.23 -11.46
N HIS A 203 -10.95 -12.26 -10.85
CA HIS A 203 -11.37 -11.69 -9.57
C HIS A 203 -12.73 -11.00 -9.73
N LYS A 204 -13.65 -11.21 -8.78
CA LYS A 204 -15.04 -10.70 -8.84
C LYS A 204 -15.15 -9.19 -9.01
N ALA A 205 -14.16 -8.44 -8.51
CA ALA A 205 -14.07 -7.00 -8.65
C ALA A 205 -13.72 -6.53 -10.09
N LEU A 206 -13.20 -7.41 -10.95
CA LEU A 206 -12.85 -7.08 -12.33
C LEU A 206 -13.99 -7.44 -13.28
N ARG A 207 -15.07 -6.66 -13.19
CA ARG A 207 -16.23 -6.74 -14.08
C ARG A 207 -16.69 -5.36 -14.53
N LEU A 208 -17.54 -5.34 -15.56
CA LEU A 208 -18.33 -4.18 -15.94
C LEU A 208 -19.76 -4.34 -15.40
N ASP A 209 -20.50 -3.23 -15.29
CA ASP A 209 -21.95 -3.29 -15.05
C ASP A 209 -22.67 -3.82 -16.29
N GLU A 210 -23.78 -4.54 -16.10
CA GLU A 210 -24.51 -5.23 -17.19
C GLU A 210 -25.00 -4.27 -18.29
N SER A 211 -25.31 -3.02 -17.94
CA SER A 211 -25.77 -2.00 -18.88
C SER A 211 -24.65 -1.41 -19.73
N VAL A 212 -23.38 -1.69 -19.41
CA VAL A 212 -22.21 -1.08 -20.05
C VAL A 212 -21.82 -1.90 -21.26
N HIS A 213 -21.76 -1.24 -22.41
CA HIS A 213 -21.18 -1.83 -23.61
C HIS A 213 -19.66 -1.60 -23.55
N PRO A 214 -18.83 -2.67 -23.59
CA PRO A 214 -17.39 -2.51 -23.58
C PRO A 214 -16.91 -1.75 -24.82
N MET A 215 -15.84 -0.96 -24.68
CA MET A 215 -15.21 -0.27 -25.80
C MET A 215 -14.61 -1.28 -26.79
N TYR A 216 -13.99 -2.32 -26.27
CA TYR A 216 -13.44 -3.44 -27.03
C TYR A 216 -14.12 -4.75 -26.66
N THR A 217 -14.74 -5.38 -27.65
CA THR A 217 -15.21 -6.76 -27.56
C THR A 217 -14.07 -7.74 -27.85
N LYS A 218 -14.32 -9.03 -27.59
CA LYS A 218 -13.41 -10.10 -28.01
C LYS A 218 -13.02 -10.03 -29.48
N THR A 219 -14.00 -9.81 -30.36
CA THR A 219 -13.76 -9.74 -31.82
C THR A 219 -12.89 -8.54 -32.18
N ASP A 220 -13.08 -7.39 -31.52
CA ASP A 220 -12.26 -6.21 -31.76
C ASP A 220 -10.80 -6.48 -31.38
N ILE A 221 -10.56 -7.09 -30.21
CA ILE A 221 -9.21 -7.40 -29.75
C ILE A 221 -8.55 -8.46 -30.62
N GLU A 222 -9.25 -9.54 -30.97
CA GLU A 222 -8.70 -10.58 -31.84
C GLU A 222 -8.29 -10.01 -33.20
N LYS A 223 -9.07 -9.07 -33.73
CA LYS A 223 -8.72 -8.32 -34.94
C LYS A 223 -7.48 -7.44 -34.74
N ILE A 224 -7.43 -6.63 -33.68
CA ILE A 224 -6.27 -5.76 -33.39
C ILE A 224 -5.00 -6.60 -33.21
N ILE A 225 -5.10 -7.74 -32.51
CA ILE A 225 -4.00 -8.69 -32.33
C ILE A 225 -3.48 -9.17 -33.68
N ALA A 226 -4.38 -9.63 -34.57
CA ALA A 226 -3.99 -10.16 -35.88
C ALA A 226 -3.39 -9.08 -36.79
N GLU A 227 -3.98 -7.89 -36.83
CA GLU A 227 -3.53 -6.78 -37.69
C GLU A 227 -2.17 -6.21 -37.26
N ASN A 228 -1.86 -6.23 -35.97
CA ASN A 228 -0.64 -5.61 -35.42
C ASN A 228 0.38 -6.63 -34.90
N GLY A 229 0.12 -7.93 -35.04
CA GLY A 229 1.05 -8.99 -34.62
C GLY A 229 1.28 -9.08 -33.11
N LEU A 230 0.31 -8.64 -32.30
CA LEU A 230 0.41 -8.65 -30.84
C LEU A 230 0.49 -10.09 -30.29
N LYS A 231 1.10 -10.28 -29.12
CA LYS A 231 1.31 -11.61 -28.53
C LYS A 231 0.29 -11.99 -27.44
N GLY A 232 -0.47 -11.01 -26.95
CA GLY A 232 -1.48 -11.19 -25.91
C GLY A 232 -2.73 -11.95 -26.35
N SER A 233 -3.75 -11.90 -25.51
CA SER A 233 -5.05 -12.53 -25.76
C SER A 233 -6.18 -11.77 -25.07
N TYR A 234 -7.41 -12.09 -25.47
CA TYR A 234 -8.61 -11.65 -24.79
C TYR A 234 -8.87 -12.49 -23.53
N TYR A 235 -9.32 -11.86 -22.45
CA TYR A 235 -9.59 -12.54 -21.17
C TYR A 235 -11.03 -12.33 -20.68
N SER A 236 -11.51 -11.08 -20.65
CA SER A 236 -12.89 -10.75 -20.26
C SER A 236 -13.31 -9.38 -20.78
N ASP A 237 -14.59 -9.04 -20.65
CA ASP A 237 -15.09 -7.71 -21.03
C ASP A 237 -14.42 -6.61 -20.19
N LYS A 238 -14.03 -6.90 -18.94
CA LYS A 238 -13.27 -5.96 -18.11
C LYS A 238 -11.78 -5.91 -18.51
N VAL A 239 -11.21 -7.05 -18.87
CA VAL A 239 -9.79 -7.20 -19.23
C VAL A 239 -9.70 -7.64 -20.69
N PRO A 240 -9.90 -6.71 -21.64
CA PRO A 240 -9.98 -7.06 -23.06
C PRO A 240 -8.64 -7.52 -23.62
N TYR A 241 -7.49 -7.13 -23.06
CA TYR A 241 -6.18 -7.59 -23.50
C TYR A 241 -5.23 -7.78 -22.32
N GLY A 242 -4.37 -8.79 -22.41
CA GLY A 242 -3.19 -8.87 -21.58
C GLY A 242 -2.08 -9.74 -22.16
N TYR A 243 -0.85 -9.50 -21.69
CA TYR A 243 0.34 -10.28 -22.02
C TYR A 243 1.41 -10.13 -20.94
N ASN A 244 2.21 -11.18 -20.74
CA ASN A 244 3.42 -11.15 -19.92
C ASN A 244 4.64 -10.96 -20.82
N TYR A 245 5.16 -9.73 -20.78
CA TYR A 245 6.28 -9.27 -21.61
C TYR A 245 7.63 -9.76 -21.10
N TYR A 246 7.74 -10.07 -19.80
CA TYR A 246 8.99 -10.56 -19.22
C TYR A 246 9.19 -12.05 -19.53
N ASP A 247 8.18 -12.87 -19.25
CA ASP A 247 8.27 -14.34 -19.42
C ASP A 247 7.74 -14.82 -20.78
N PHE A 248 7.44 -13.88 -21.69
CA PHE A 248 6.96 -14.14 -23.05
C PHE A 248 5.73 -15.07 -23.14
N ASN A 249 4.81 -14.97 -22.20
CA ASN A 249 3.66 -15.86 -22.10
C ASN A 249 2.34 -15.13 -21.79
N LYS A 250 1.26 -15.90 -21.64
CA LYS A 250 -0.10 -15.37 -21.42
C LYS A 250 -0.55 -15.49 -19.96
N ASN A 251 0.36 -15.81 -19.04
CA ASN A 251 0.07 -15.83 -17.62
C ASN A 251 0.05 -14.39 -17.09
N LEU A 252 -1.13 -13.89 -16.76
CA LEU A 252 -1.27 -12.55 -16.17
C LEU A 252 -1.17 -12.57 -14.65
N ARG A 253 -1.34 -13.74 -14.03
CA ARG A 253 -1.39 -13.83 -12.58
C ARG A 253 0.01 -13.92 -12.03
N ASN A 254 0.33 -13.02 -11.10
CA ASN A 254 1.51 -13.16 -10.27
C ASN A 254 1.36 -14.44 -9.42
N SER A 255 2.35 -15.33 -9.51
CA SER A 255 2.37 -16.62 -8.82
C SER A 255 2.66 -16.51 -7.32
N TYR A 256 3.02 -15.32 -6.83
CA TYR A 256 3.43 -15.07 -5.44
C TYR A 256 2.56 -14.01 -4.75
N GLY A 257 2.38 -14.15 -3.44
CA GLY A 257 1.25 -13.65 -2.65
C GLY A 257 1.02 -12.13 -2.58
N VAL A 258 1.81 -11.29 -3.24
CA VAL A 258 1.56 -9.84 -3.32
C VAL A 258 1.28 -9.46 -4.77
N MET A 259 0.00 -9.43 -5.13
CA MET A 259 -0.46 -9.02 -6.46
C MET A 259 -0.49 -7.49 -6.56
N HIS A 260 0.67 -6.83 -6.61
CA HIS A 260 0.75 -5.37 -6.69
C HIS A 260 -0.05 -4.81 -7.88
N GLY A 261 0.07 -5.41 -9.06
CA GLY A 261 -0.69 -4.99 -10.25
C GLY A 261 -2.19 -5.18 -10.11
N MET A 262 -2.64 -6.18 -9.35
CA MET A 262 -4.05 -6.37 -9.00
C MET A 262 -4.55 -5.26 -8.07
N HIS A 263 -3.74 -4.87 -7.09
CA HIS A 263 -4.07 -3.77 -6.18
C HIS A 263 -4.17 -2.43 -6.94
N VAL A 264 -3.19 -2.13 -7.81
CA VAL A 264 -3.20 -0.94 -8.68
C VAL A 264 -4.42 -0.94 -9.61
N SER A 265 -4.71 -2.08 -10.25
CA SER A 265 -5.89 -2.24 -11.10
C SER A 265 -7.20 -2.05 -10.32
N GLY A 266 -7.21 -2.47 -9.05
CA GLY A 266 -8.34 -2.27 -8.15
C GLY A 266 -8.59 -0.80 -7.83
N ILE A 267 -7.53 -0.04 -7.52
CA ILE A 267 -7.63 1.43 -7.31
C ILE A 267 -8.18 2.11 -8.56
N ALA A 268 -7.69 1.72 -9.74
CA ALA A 268 -8.11 2.33 -10.99
C ALA A 268 -9.58 2.02 -11.32
N ALA A 269 -9.98 0.74 -11.24
CA ALA A 269 -11.21 0.31 -11.88
C ALA A 269 -11.88 -0.92 -11.25
N ALA A 270 -11.67 -1.22 -9.96
CA ALA A 270 -12.48 -2.23 -9.27
C ALA A 270 -13.97 -1.89 -9.34
N ASN A 271 -14.81 -2.91 -9.41
CA ASN A 271 -16.26 -2.79 -9.43
C ASN A 271 -16.91 -3.94 -8.64
N ASP A 272 -16.60 -4.03 -7.34
CA ASP A 272 -17.10 -5.09 -6.47
C ASP A 272 -18.38 -4.63 -5.74
N ILE A 273 -19.54 -5.08 -6.24
CA ILE A 273 -20.85 -4.76 -5.63
C ILE A 273 -20.96 -5.36 -4.23
N GLU A 274 -20.43 -6.56 -4.01
CA GLU A 274 -20.65 -7.29 -2.75
C GLU A 274 -19.90 -6.62 -1.59
N SER A 275 -18.65 -6.22 -1.82
CA SER A 275 -17.86 -5.52 -0.80
C SER A 275 -18.08 -4.00 -0.79
N GLY A 276 -18.74 -3.44 -1.80
CA GLY A 276 -18.84 -1.99 -2.01
C GLY A 276 -17.51 -1.33 -2.37
N THR A 277 -16.52 -2.12 -2.85
CA THR A 277 -15.20 -1.61 -3.21
C THR A 277 -15.16 -1.23 -4.69
N PHE A 278 -15.04 0.07 -4.95
CA PHE A 278 -14.98 0.64 -6.29
C PHE A 278 -13.66 1.38 -6.51
N GLY A 279 -13.03 1.15 -7.66
CA GLY A 279 -11.95 1.98 -8.16
C GLY A 279 -12.50 3.28 -8.74
N VAL A 280 -11.61 4.21 -9.09
CA VAL A 280 -11.97 5.55 -9.59
C VAL A 280 -12.87 5.51 -10.84
N ALA A 281 -12.64 4.56 -11.74
CA ALA A 281 -13.39 4.37 -12.98
C ALA A 281 -13.93 2.93 -13.07
N PRO A 282 -14.97 2.56 -12.30
CA PRO A 282 -15.41 1.17 -12.14
C PRO A 282 -15.92 0.53 -13.45
N ASN A 283 -16.31 1.32 -14.45
CA ASN A 283 -16.78 0.85 -15.76
C ASN A 283 -15.78 1.06 -16.91
N ALA A 284 -14.52 1.41 -16.61
CA ALA A 284 -13.44 1.40 -17.60
C ALA A 284 -12.90 -0.03 -17.84
N GLN A 285 -12.43 -0.32 -19.05
CA GLN A 285 -11.70 -1.55 -19.34
C GLN A 285 -10.22 -1.43 -18.95
N ILE A 286 -9.58 -2.56 -18.66
CA ILE A 286 -8.19 -2.65 -18.20
C ILE A 286 -7.35 -3.47 -19.21
N LEU A 287 -6.31 -2.86 -19.79
CA LEU A 287 -5.28 -3.62 -20.49
C LEU A 287 -4.23 -4.07 -19.47
N ALA A 288 -4.06 -5.38 -19.33
CA ALA A 288 -3.19 -5.99 -18.32
C ALA A 288 -1.80 -6.31 -18.89
N LEU A 289 -0.85 -5.40 -18.70
CA LEU A 289 0.47 -5.48 -19.32
C LEU A 289 1.50 -5.84 -18.25
N LYS A 290 1.78 -7.15 -18.13
CA LYS A 290 2.68 -7.67 -17.09
C LYS A 290 4.13 -7.55 -17.54
N VAL A 291 4.94 -6.82 -16.78
CA VAL A 291 6.36 -6.54 -17.11
C VAL A 291 7.35 -7.05 -16.06
N PHE A 292 6.87 -7.61 -14.96
CA PHE A 292 7.72 -8.29 -13.97
C PHE A 292 7.63 -9.81 -14.14
N SER A 293 8.77 -10.46 -13.94
CA SER A 293 8.92 -11.90 -13.96
C SER A 293 8.06 -12.60 -12.91
N ASP A 294 7.68 -13.85 -13.17
CA ASP A 294 7.30 -14.79 -12.10
C ASP A 294 8.53 -15.43 -11.42
N ASP A 295 9.75 -15.07 -11.79
CA ASP A 295 10.96 -15.55 -11.11
C ASP A 295 11.26 -14.72 -9.84
N LEU A 296 11.21 -15.37 -8.67
CA LEU A 296 11.51 -14.76 -7.37
C LEU A 296 12.97 -14.34 -7.20
N GLU A 297 13.90 -14.95 -7.95
CA GLU A 297 15.29 -14.53 -7.93
C GLU A 297 15.48 -13.19 -8.65
N TYR A 298 14.55 -12.84 -9.54
CA TYR A 298 14.58 -11.62 -10.35
C TYR A 298 13.25 -10.86 -10.32
N PRO A 299 12.85 -10.28 -9.17
CA PRO A 299 11.63 -9.49 -9.03
C PRO A 299 11.77 -8.09 -9.65
N THR A 300 12.47 -7.98 -10.77
CA THR A 300 12.83 -6.73 -11.44
C THR A 300 12.29 -6.72 -12.87
N THR A 301 12.43 -5.58 -13.53
CA THR A 301 12.06 -5.41 -14.95
C THR A 301 13.10 -4.52 -15.62
N PHE A 302 13.06 -4.47 -16.95
CA PHE A 302 14.01 -3.72 -17.78
C PHE A 302 13.30 -2.74 -18.70
N THR A 303 14.04 -1.72 -19.14
CA THR A 303 13.51 -0.63 -19.94
C THR A 303 12.89 -1.08 -21.26
N ASP A 304 13.52 -2.02 -21.95
CA ASP A 304 13.00 -2.60 -23.19
C ASP A 304 11.67 -3.33 -23.00
N ILE A 305 11.49 -4.01 -21.86
CA ILE A 305 10.27 -4.77 -21.54
C ILE A 305 9.08 -3.85 -21.34
N TRP A 306 9.20 -2.84 -20.47
CA TRP A 306 8.08 -1.92 -20.23
C TRP A 306 7.86 -0.93 -21.38
N LEU A 307 8.89 -0.60 -22.17
CA LEU A 307 8.71 0.15 -23.42
C LEU A 307 7.91 -0.65 -24.45
N LYS A 308 8.13 -1.97 -24.55
CA LYS A 308 7.33 -2.83 -25.43
C LYS A 308 5.87 -2.92 -24.98
N ALA A 309 5.62 -2.94 -23.68
CA ALA A 309 4.26 -2.84 -23.13
C ALA A 309 3.62 -1.48 -23.43
N LEU A 310 4.35 -0.38 -23.29
CA LEU A 310 3.90 0.96 -23.64
C LEU A 310 3.53 1.07 -25.12
N ASP A 311 4.36 0.54 -26.02
CA ASP A 311 4.10 0.48 -27.46
C ASP A 311 2.79 -0.26 -27.80
N ASP A 312 2.55 -1.41 -27.15
CA ASP A 312 1.30 -2.16 -27.33
C ASP A 312 0.10 -1.43 -26.74
N ALA A 313 0.23 -0.77 -25.58
CA ALA A 313 -0.83 0.04 -24.99
C ALA A 313 -1.31 1.14 -25.95
N ILE A 314 -0.36 1.81 -26.62
CA ILE A 314 -0.63 2.84 -27.62
C ILE A 314 -1.28 2.24 -28.87
N THR A 315 -0.80 1.08 -29.34
CA THR A 315 -1.39 0.34 -30.47
C THR A 315 -2.83 -0.09 -30.18
N LEU A 316 -3.10 -0.52 -28.95
CA LEU A 316 -4.43 -0.84 -28.43
C LEU A 316 -5.27 0.40 -28.10
N LYS A 317 -4.73 1.61 -28.31
CA LYS A 317 -5.37 2.91 -28.12
C LYS A 317 -5.91 3.12 -26.69
N ALA A 318 -5.11 2.78 -25.69
CA ALA A 318 -5.40 3.13 -24.31
C ALA A 318 -5.57 4.66 -24.16
N ASP A 319 -6.57 5.09 -23.39
CA ASP A 319 -6.80 6.52 -23.09
C ASP A 319 -5.82 7.00 -22.02
N VAL A 320 -5.56 6.14 -21.03
CA VAL A 320 -4.67 6.40 -19.90
C VAL A 320 -3.74 5.22 -19.71
N ILE A 321 -2.48 5.50 -19.44
CA ILE A 321 -1.46 4.50 -19.13
C ILE A 321 -0.93 4.76 -17.73
N ASN A 322 -1.06 3.79 -16.84
CA ASN A 322 -0.47 3.82 -15.52
C ASN A 322 0.78 2.93 -15.49
N LEU A 323 1.89 3.52 -15.09
CA LEU A 323 3.19 2.90 -15.00
C LEU A 323 3.64 2.95 -13.52
N SER A 324 3.42 1.86 -12.78
CA SER A 324 3.80 1.76 -11.36
C SER A 324 5.19 1.14 -11.19
N LEU A 325 6.17 1.69 -11.89
CA LEU A 325 7.56 1.29 -11.78
C LEU A 325 8.45 2.53 -11.81
N GLY A 326 9.58 2.42 -11.13
CA GLY A 326 10.58 3.49 -11.04
C GLY A 326 11.84 2.93 -10.41
N THR A 327 12.96 3.59 -10.69
CA THR A 327 14.23 3.36 -10.00
C THR A 327 14.56 4.58 -9.17
N ALA A 328 15.04 4.35 -7.95
CA ALA A 328 15.71 5.39 -7.19
C ALA A 328 16.93 5.89 -7.97
N ALA A 329 17.26 7.18 -7.82
CA ALA A 329 18.43 7.80 -8.47
C ALA A 329 18.53 7.55 -9.99
N GLY A 330 17.40 7.64 -10.71
CA GLY A 330 17.40 7.55 -12.17
C GLY A 330 18.42 8.53 -12.80
N PHE A 331 19.38 7.99 -13.56
CA PHE A 331 20.43 8.79 -14.17
C PHE A 331 19.88 9.54 -15.40
N SER A 332 19.93 10.87 -15.37
CA SER A 332 19.82 11.68 -16.58
C SER A 332 21.14 12.43 -16.79
N MET A 333 21.92 12.00 -17.77
CA MET A 333 23.13 12.71 -18.17
C MET A 333 22.78 13.78 -19.20
N GLU A 334 23.27 15.01 -19.01
CA GLU A 334 23.22 16.03 -20.06
C GLU A 334 23.90 15.50 -21.34
N ASN A 335 23.24 15.68 -22.49
CA ASN A 335 23.68 15.22 -23.81
C ASN A 335 23.66 13.71 -24.08
N ARG A 336 22.96 12.90 -23.27
CA ARG A 336 22.65 11.50 -23.60
C ARG A 336 21.14 11.34 -23.86
N ALA A 337 20.80 10.66 -24.96
CA ALA A 337 19.41 10.32 -25.26
C ALA A 337 18.97 9.12 -24.43
N TYR A 338 17.81 9.25 -23.79
CA TYR A 338 17.17 8.20 -23.00
C TYR A 338 15.84 7.85 -23.65
N PRO A 339 15.61 6.59 -24.08
CA PRO A 339 14.42 6.22 -24.83
C PRO A 339 13.13 6.46 -24.03
N GLU A 340 13.17 6.31 -22.71
CA GLU A 340 12.05 6.61 -21.80
C GLU A 340 11.54 8.05 -21.94
N ASN A 341 12.44 9.04 -21.90
CA ASN A 341 12.09 10.45 -21.98
C ASN A 341 11.50 10.79 -23.35
N GLU A 342 12.10 10.27 -24.42
CA GLU A 342 11.60 10.51 -25.77
C GLU A 342 10.23 9.87 -26.02
N VAL A 343 10.04 8.63 -25.59
CA VAL A 343 8.81 7.88 -25.85
C VAL A 343 7.66 8.45 -25.02
N ILE A 344 7.88 8.81 -23.75
CA ILE A 344 6.87 9.47 -22.92
C ILE A 344 6.49 10.83 -23.51
N GLU A 345 7.46 11.63 -23.97
CA GLU A 345 7.19 12.92 -24.60
C GLU A 345 6.43 12.78 -25.94
N LYS A 346 6.74 11.75 -26.75
CA LYS A 346 6.00 11.42 -27.98
C LYS A 346 4.56 11.02 -27.66
N ALA A 347 4.35 10.15 -26.66
CA ALA A 347 3.03 9.72 -26.22
C ALA A 347 2.19 10.90 -25.68
N ARG A 348 2.80 11.78 -24.87
CA ARG A 348 2.17 13.01 -24.38
C ARG A 348 1.75 13.92 -25.53
N LYS A 349 2.62 14.15 -26.52
CA LYS A 349 2.30 14.93 -27.74
C LYS A 349 1.19 14.29 -28.59
N ALA A 350 1.07 12.97 -28.56
CA ALA A 350 -0.02 12.23 -29.19
C ALA A 350 -1.35 12.31 -28.40
N GLY A 351 -1.36 12.95 -27.22
CA GLY A 351 -2.56 13.15 -26.39
C GLY A 351 -2.86 12.01 -25.43
N ILE A 352 -1.88 11.13 -25.17
CA ILE A 352 -2.00 10.00 -24.25
C ILE A 352 -1.56 10.46 -22.85
N VAL A 353 -2.40 10.20 -21.85
CA VAL A 353 -2.07 10.53 -20.46
C VAL A 353 -1.29 9.38 -19.85
N ILE A 354 -0.04 9.66 -19.45
CA ILE A 354 0.81 8.71 -18.74
C ILE A 354 0.97 9.18 -17.30
N SER A 355 0.58 8.31 -16.36
CA SER A 355 0.79 8.51 -14.92
C SER A 355 1.89 7.57 -14.44
N VAL A 356 2.93 8.13 -13.81
CA VAL A 356 4.08 7.38 -13.32
C VAL A 356 4.23 7.64 -11.81
N ALA A 357 4.50 6.60 -11.03
CA ALA A 357 4.77 6.75 -9.61
C ALA A 357 6.07 7.56 -9.37
N ALA A 358 6.07 8.43 -8.36
CA ALA A 358 7.24 9.27 -8.03
C ALA A 358 8.41 8.51 -7.39
N GLY A 359 8.17 7.27 -6.91
CA GLY A 359 9.12 6.49 -6.10
C GLY A 359 8.81 6.55 -4.60
N ASN A 360 9.30 5.56 -3.86
CA ASN A 360 9.04 5.39 -2.41
C ASN A 360 10.28 5.60 -1.54
N ASP A 361 11.39 6.06 -2.13
CA ASP A 361 12.69 6.17 -1.45
C ASP A 361 12.79 7.39 -0.52
N GLY A 362 11.79 8.28 -0.52
CA GLY A 362 11.62 9.35 0.47
C GLY A 362 12.53 10.56 0.28
N ASN A 363 13.86 10.37 0.27
CA ASN A 363 14.84 11.45 0.09
C ASN A 363 15.94 11.05 -0.91
N ILE A 364 16.67 12.05 -1.44
CA ILE A 364 17.70 11.85 -2.48
C ILE A 364 18.85 10.92 -2.07
N THR A 365 19.09 10.74 -0.76
CA THR A 365 20.17 9.91 -0.22
C THR A 365 19.75 8.46 0.04
N SER A 366 18.44 8.18 0.04
CA SER A 366 17.89 6.85 0.23
C SER A 366 17.62 6.22 -1.14
N GLY A 367 18.08 4.99 -1.36
CA GLY A 367 17.91 4.25 -2.63
C GLY A 367 19.14 4.19 -3.55
N ASN A 368 20.24 4.88 -3.22
CA ASN A 368 21.51 4.76 -3.93
C ASN A 368 22.30 3.53 -3.47
N ILE A 369 21.88 2.35 -3.90
CA ILE A 369 22.56 1.08 -3.56
C ILE A 369 23.99 0.98 -4.13
N ASN A 370 24.38 1.89 -5.02
CA ASN A 370 25.69 1.92 -5.65
C ASN A 370 26.67 2.94 -5.03
N ASN A 371 26.28 3.61 -3.93
CA ASN A 371 27.15 4.52 -3.18
C ASN A 371 27.78 5.64 -4.03
N VAL A 372 27.08 6.11 -5.08
CA VAL A 372 27.56 7.19 -5.94
C VAL A 372 27.16 8.53 -5.34
N GLU A 373 28.06 9.23 -4.65
CA GLU A 373 27.74 10.55 -4.08
C GLU A 373 27.18 11.52 -5.13
N PRO A 374 26.21 12.38 -4.75
CA PRO A 374 25.47 13.27 -5.65
C PRO A 374 26.34 14.31 -6.39
#